data_AF-A0A7S1A7Y0-F1
#
_entry.id   AF-A0A7S1A7Y0-F1
#
_cell.length_a   1.000
_cell.length_b   1.000
_cell.length_c   1.000
_cell.angle_alpha   90.00
_cell.angle_beta   90.00
_cell.angle_gamma   90.00
#
_symmetry.space_group_name_H-M   'P 1'
#
loop_
_entity.id
_entity.type
_entity.pdbx_description
1 polymer ?
#
loop_
_entity_poly.entity_id
_entity_poly.type
_entity_poly.pdbx_seq_one_letter_code
_entity_poly.pdbx_strand_id
1 'polypeptide(L)'
;VLIALGVGVLVLTVTGIHVAYVWIHLRRNENMGRFGMYNPTLIGAVGTILMVANVTITDSILTPVQCEGHPNGMQTLKVYRQIVCWNPDFDHQHQIMVGVASVAVLIPLAFVALCVWVVLSLPVRFRQGDVAFLRAFAFLFHRYRPGAYWYAVAVVLRNTLVTLVPIIADEALQLFTLVVVLTPCAFLSCSLFPWRVYLANVLDIATNAGFLLTIFLAALSAQNVDRGVVGTCLLVLFTVITALLVA
;
A
#
# COMPACT_ATOMS: atom_id res chain seq x y z
N VAL A 1 0.22 5.26 16.77
CA VAL A 1 1.29 6.20 16.34
C VAL A 1 2.64 5.89 16.99
N LEU A 2 2.82 5.88 18.32
CA LEU A 2 4.10 5.47 18.94
C LEU A 2 4.57 4.06 18.52
N ILE A 3 3.64 3.10 18.39
CA ILE A 3 3.95 1.74 17.91
C ILE A 3 4.25 1.74 16.41
N ALA A 4 3.54 2.52 15.60
CA ALA A 4 3.69 2.55 14.14
C ALA A 4 4.92 3.35 13.69
N LEU A 5 5.20 4.49 14.33
CA LEU A 5 6.48 5.19 14.28
C LEU A 5 7.59 4.29 14.84
N GLY A 6 7.34 3.55 15.91
CA GLY A 6 8.30 2.59 16.47
C GLY A 6 8.68 1.51 15.46
N VAL A 7 7.69 0.90 14.78
CA VAL A 7 7.93 -0.11 13.73
C VAL A 7 8.55 0.51 12.48
N GLY A 8 8.09 1.69 12.04
CA GLY A 8 8.67 2.39 10.89
C GLY A 8 10.12 2.81 11.13
N VAL A 9 10.41 3.39 12.29
CA VAL A 9 11.77 3.73 12.73
C VAL A 9 12.59 2.47 12.92
N LEU A 10 12.05 1.39 13.48
CA LEU A 10 12.76 0.11 13.60
C LEU A 10 13.10 -0.45 12.22
N VAL A 11 12.17 -0.46 11.28
CA VAL A 11 12.42 -0.96 9.92
C VAL A 11 13.44 -0.09 9.20
N LEU A 12 13.33 1.24 9.28
CA LEU A 12 14.26 2.19 8.67
C LEU A 12 15.65 2.17 9.32
N THR A 13 15.72 2.01 10.64
CA THR A 13 17.00 1.87 11.36
C THR A 13 17.63 0.52 11.09
N VAL A 14 16.87 -0.58 11.07
CA VAL A 14 17.40 -1.90 10.73
C VAL A 14 17.85 -1.93 9.28
N THR A 15 17.07 -1.44 8.32
CA THR A 15 17.51 -1.35 6.92
C THR A 15 18.66 -0.37 6.75
N GLY A 16 18.64 0.78 7.42
CA GLY A 16 19.72 1.78 7.39
C GLY A 16 21.02 1.26 8.00
N ILE A 17 20.95 0.59 9.15
CA ILE A 17 22.09 -0.09 9.80
C ILE A 17 22.59 -1.21 8.89
N HIS A 18 21.71 -1.97 8.25
CA HIS A 18 22.13 -3.04 7.35
C HIS A 18 22.79 -2.49 6.09
N VAL A 19 22.26 -1.42 5.49
CA VAL A 19 22.86 -0.72 4.35
C VAL A 19 24.17 -0.06 4.73
N ALA A 20 24.27 0.59 5.90
CA ALA A 20 25.49 1.23 6.39
C ALA A 20 26.56 0.19 6.75
N TYR A 21 26.18 -0.90 7.40
CA TYR A 21 27.06 -2.04 7.69
C TYR A 21 27.58 -2.65 6.39
N VAL A 22 26.70 -2.90 5.43
CA VAL A 22 27.06 -3.39 4.10
C VAL A 22 27.98 -2.39 3.41
N TRP A 23 27.68 -1.09 3.42
CA TRP A 23 28.49 -0.06 2.77
C TRP A 23 29.88 0.11 3.39
N ILE A 24 29.98 0.16 4.73
CA ILE A 24 31.24 0.26 5.47
C ILE A 24 32.08 -1.00 5.26
N HIS A 25 31.47 -2.18 5.28
CA HIS A 25 32.17 -3.44 5.07
C HIS A 25 32.56 -3.64 3.59
N LEU A 26 31.77 -3.13 2.64
CA LEU A 26 32.07 -3.11 1.20
C LEU A 26 33.21 -2.16 0.86
N ARG A 27 33.30 -1.01 1.53
CA ARG A 27 34.37 -0.02 1.27
C ARG A 27 35.74 -0.46 1.82
N ARG A 28 35.75 -1.42 2.76
CA ARG A 28 36.96 -1.87 3.47
C ARG A 28 37.55 -3.18 2.92
N ASN A 29 36.83 -3.93 2.08
CA ASN A 29 37.27 -5.25 1.63
C ASN A 29 37.46 -5.26 0.11
N GLU A 30 38.72 -5.31 -0.36
CA GLU A 30 39.09 -5.42 -1.79
C GLU A 30 38.61 -6.73 -2.46
N ASN A 31 37.98 -7.62 -1.70
CA ASN A 31 37.39 -8.87 -2.17
C ASN A 31 35.94 -8.67 -2.69
N MET A 32 35.78 -7.90 -3.76
CA MET A 32 34.51 -7.65 -4.47
C MET A 32 33.79 -8.94 -4.96
N GLY A 33 34.48 -10.07 -5.10
CA GLY A 33 33.95 -11.26 -5.76
C GLY A 33 32.89 -12.08 -4.98
N ARG A 34 32.95 -12.13 -3.64
CA ARG A 34 32.05 -12.99 -2.85
C ARG A 34 30.74 -12.33 -2.44
N PHE A 35 30.72 -11.01 -2.19
CA PHE A 35 29.51 -10.31 -1.71
C PHE A 35 28.56 -9.92 -2.84
N GLY A 36 29.08 -9.67 -4.05
CA GLY A 36 28.25 -9.46 -5.25
C GLY A 36 27.30 -10.63 -5.53
N MET A 37 27.66 -11.85 -5.12
CA MET A 37 26.81 -13.03 -5.25
C MET A 37 25.61 -13.04 -4.28
N TYR A 38 25.72 -12.41 -3.10
CA TYR A 38 24.65 -12.39 -2.08
C TYR A 38 23.73 -11.17 -2.19
N ASN A 39 24.16 -10.12 -2.87
CA ASN A 39 23.40 -8.88 -3.07
C ASN A 39 21.95 -9.11 -3.59
N PRO A 40 21.69 -10.02 -4.56
CA PRO A 40 20.32 -10.30 -5.01
C PRO A 40 19.41 -10.82 -3.88
N THR A 41 19.91 -11.68 -3.01
CA THR A 41 19.11 -12.25 -1.92
C THR A 41 18.76 -11.17 -0.90
N LEU A 42 19.69 -10.26 -0.62
CA LEU A 42 19.46 -9.13 0.27
C LEU A 42 18.39 -8.18 -0.30
N ILE A 43 18.50 -7.81 -1.58
CA ILE A 43 17.50 -6.98 -2.27
C ILE A 43 16.13 -7.66 -2.21
N GLY A 44 16.06 -8.97 -2.43
CA GLY A 44 14.82 -9.74 -2.35
C GLY A 44 14.19 -9.73 -0.96
N ALA A 45 14.99 -9.87 0.09
CA ALA A 45 14.53 -9.82 1.47
C ALA A 45 14.01 -8.42 1.85
N VAL A 46 14.78 -7.36 1.55
CA VAL A 46 14.38 -5.97 1.80
C VAL A 46 13.11 -5.61 1.02
N GLY A 47 13.03 -6.00 -0.26
CA GLY A 47 11.86 -5.79 -1.09
C GLY A 47 10.61 -6.50 -0.55
N THR A 48 10.76 -7.72 -0.01
CA THR A 48 9.65 -8.45 0.64
C THR A 48 9.15 -7.72 1.88
N ILE A 49 10.06 -7.24 2.74
CA ILE A 49 9.71 -6.48 3.95
C ILE A 49 8.98 -5.19 3.56
N LEU A 50 9.53 -4.43 2.62
CA LEU A 50 8.89 -3.20 2.14
C LEU A 50 7.52 -3.48 1.52
N MET A 51 7.36 -4.56 0.76
CA MET A 51 6.08 -4.92 0.17
C MET A 51 5.00 -5.21 1.20
N VAL A 52 5.34 -5.86 2.33
CA VAL A 52 4.41 -6.12 3.43
C VAL A 52 4.16 -4.85 4.26
N ALA A 53 5.22 -4.09 4.56
CA ALA A 53 5.15 -2.91 5.40
C ALA A 53 4.59 -1.67 4.68
N ASN A 54 4.51 -1.66 3.35
CA ASN A 54 4.14 -0.49 2.55
C ASN A 54 2.84 0.19 3.03
N VAL A 55 1.80 -0.60 3.30
CA VAL A 55 0.51 -0.09 3.81
C VAL A 55 0.70 0.62 5.15
N THR A 56 1.34 -0.06 6.11
CA THR A 56 1.55 0.49 7.46
C THR A 56 2.44 1.73 7.47
N ILE A 57 3.48 1.75 6.62
CA ILE A 57 4.37 2.90 6.46
C ILE A 57 3.60 4.07 5.86
N THR A 58 2.84 3.83 4.78
CA THR A 58 2.09 4.89 4.11
C THR A 58 0.98 5.46 4.99
N ASP A 59 0.20 4.62 5.68
CA ASP A 59 -0.83 5.07 6.62
C ASP A 59 -0.25 5.90 7.79
N SER A 60 0.89 5.47 8.34
CA SER A 60 1.59 6.22 9.39
C SER A 60 2.07 7.59 8.92
N ILE A 61 2.57 7.67 7.69
CA ILE A 61 3.00 8.91 7.06
C ILE A 61 1.81 9.83 6.80
N LEU A 62 0.67 9.29 6.38
CA LEU A 62 -0.52 10.07 6.03
C LEU A 62 -1.38 10.46 7.23
N THR A 63 -1.16 9.86 8.40
CA THR A 63 -1.90 10.16 9.64
C THR A 63 -2.03 11.66 9.93
N PRO A 64 -0.99 12.51 9.83
CA PRO A 64 -1.07 13.97 10.08
C PRO A 64 -1.98 14.75 9.13
N VAL A 65 -2.35 14.16 7.98
CA VAL A 65 -3.20 14.79 6.96
C VAL A 65 -4.68 14.44 7.18
N GLN A 66 -4.98 13.42 8.00
CA GLN A 66 -6.34 12.94 8.27
C GLN A 66 -7.05 13.83 9.30
N CYS A 67 -7.70 14.90 8.83
CA CYS A 67 -8.46 15.82 9.67
C CYS A 67 -9.96 15.48 9.67
N GLU A 68 -10.61 15.65 10.83
CA GLU A 68 -12.03 15.43 11.05
C GLU A 68 -12.68 16.75 11.49
N GLY A 69 -13.82 17.09 10.87
CA GLY A 69 -14.58 18.30 11.18
C GLY A 69 -15.51 18.11 12.38
N HIS A 70 -15.60 19.13 13.23
CA HIS A 70 -16.47 19.15 14.41
C HIS A 70 -17.60 20.17 14.24
N PRO A 71 -18.73 20.03 14.97
CA PRO A 71 -19.87 20.94 14.89
C PRO A 71 -19.56 22.38 15.33
N ASN A 72 -18.42 22.63 15.97
CA ASN A 72 -17.92 23.96 16.29
C ASN A 72 -17.25 24.68 15.10
N GLY A 73 -17.19 24.05 13.93
CA GLY A 73 -16.55 24.58 12.73
C GLY A 73 -15.03 24.39 12.69
N MET A 74 -14.43 23.79 13.70
CA MET A 74 -13.00 23.48 13.73
C MET A 74 -12.73 22.07 13.19
N GLN A 75 -11.58 21.89 12.57
CA GLN A 75 -11.08 20.57 12.16
C GLN A 75 -9.94 20.16 13.09
N THR A 76 -9.94 18.91 13.55
CA THR A 76 -8.85 18.37 14.38
C THR A 76 -8.30 17.10 13.78
N LEU A 77 -7.09 16.73 14.15
CA LEU A 77 -6.51 15.48 13.69
C LEU A 77 -7.28 14.26 14.22
N LYS A 78 -7.62 13.30 13.34
CA LYS A 78 -8.45 12.14 13.68
C LYS A 78 -7.91 11.31 14.86
N VAL A 79 -6.58 11.14 14.90
CA VAL A 79 -5.89 10.40 15.97
C VAL A 79 -5.58 11.26 17.19
N TYR A 80 -5.42 12.56 17.02
CA TYR A 80 -5.01 13.50 18.08
C TYR A 80 -5.92 14.72 18.09
N ARG A 81 -7.10 14.57 18.71
CA ARG A 81 -8.15 15.61 18.74
C ARG A 81 -7.73 16.93 19.40
N GLN A 82 -6.62 16.94 20.16
CA GLN A 82 -6.05 18.16 20.74
C GLN A 82 -5.30 19.04 19.72
N ILE A 83 -4.96 18.50 18.54
CA ILE A 83 -4.27 19.23 17.48
C ILE A 83 -5.31 19.73 16.48
N VAL A 84 -5.46 21.05 16.40
CA VAL A 84 -6.34 21.71 15.43
C VAL A 84 -5.64 21.78 14.08
N CYS A 85 -6.33 21.39 13.01
CA CYS A 85 -5.80 21.42 11.65
C CYS A 85 -5.97 22.80 11.02
N TRP A 86 -4.95 23.27 10.29
CA TRP A 86 -5.01 24.45 9.42
C TRP A 86 -5.46 25.75 10.12
N ASN A 87 -5.18 25.88 11.42
CA ASN A 87 -5.54 27.07 12.19
C ASN A 87 -4.28 27.89 12.51
N PRO A 88 -4.15 29.13 11.99
CA PRO A 88 -2.94 29.94 12.12
C PRO A 88 -2.52 30.21 13.57
N ASP A 89 -3.46 30.26 14.52
CA ASP A 89 -3.17 30.61 15.92
C ASP A 89 -2.50 29.45 16.70
N PHE A 90 -2.70 28.21 16.24
CA PHE A 90 -2.20 26.98 16.90
C PHE A 90 -1.37 26.10 15.94
N ASP A 91 -0.99 26.62 14.77
CA ASP A 91 -0.59 25.84 13.58
C ASP A 91 0.81 25.24 13.64
N HIS A 92 1.71 25.75 14.50
CA HIS A 92 3.14 25.40 14.42
C HIS A 92 3.38 23.89 14.57
N GLN A 93 2.60 23.19 15.38
CA GLN A 93 2.75 21.74 15.56
C GLN A 93 2.18 20.95 14.37
N HIS A 94 1.01 21.34 13.85
CA HIS A 94 0.36 20.67 12.72
C HIS A 94 1.18 20.83 11.43
N GLN A 95 1.65 22.05 11.15
CA GLN A 95 2.48 22.34 9.98
C GLN A 95 3.78 21.52 9.96
N ILE A 96 4.46 21.37 11.10
CA ILE A 96 5.69 20.54 11.18
C ILE A 96 5.35 19.07 10.91
N MET A 97 4.27 18.55 11.47
CA MET A 97 3.86 17.16 11.24
C MET A 97 3.53 16.89 9.76
N VAL A 98 2.78 17.80 9.12
CA VAL A 98 2.46 17.71 7.68
C VAL A 98 3.71 17.90 6.82
N GLY A 99 4.62 18.80 7.21
CA GLY A 99 5.90 19.01 6.53
C GLY A 99 6.80 17.78 6.55
N VAL A 100 6.90 17.08 7.69
CA VAL A 100 7.64 15.82 7.79
C VAL A 100 6.95 14.71 6.99
N ALA A 101 5.61 14.62 7.07
CA ALA A 101 4.83 13.66 6.31
C ALA A 101 4.99 13.83 4.79
N SER A 102 5.00 15.07 4.29
CA SER A 102 5.13 15.35 2.85
C SER A 102 6.47 14.92 2.28
N VAL A 103 7.56 15.02 3.06
CA VAL A 103 8.87 14.48 2.67
C VAL A 103 8.88 12.96 2.78
N ALA A 104 8.31 12.41 3.85
CA ALA A 104 8.30 10.97 4.09
C ALA A 104 7.49 10.19 3.04
N VAL A 105 6.46 10.80 2.43
CA VAL A 105 5.63 10.16 1.38
C VAL A 105 6.42 9.76 0.13
N LEU A 106 7.60 10.36 -0.07
CA LEU A 106 8.50 10.00 -1.15
C LEU A 106 9.00 8.56 -1.04
N ILE A 107 9.05 8.00 0.18
CA ILE A 107 9.51 6.62 0.44
C ILE A 107 8.57 5.59 -0.22
N PRO A 108 7.27 5.53 0.13
CA PRO A 108 6.36 4.59 -0.51
C PRO A 108 6.19 4.88 -2.01
N LEU A 109 6.19 6.16 -2.42
CA LEU A 109 6.08 6.51 -3.84
C LEU A 109 7.26 5.99 -4.67
N ALA A 110 8.49 6.15 -4.17
CA ALA A 110 9.69 5.61 -4.79
C ALA A 110 9.64 4.08 -4.87
N PHE A 111 9.10 3.41 -3.84
CA PHE A 111 8.94 1.96 -3.85
C PHE A 111 7.92 1.50 -4.92
N VAL A 112 6.78 2.17 -5.05
CA VAL A 112 5.81 1.86 -6.14
C VAL A 112 6.45 2.09 -7.50
N ALA A 113 7.13 3.22 -7.71
CA ALA A 113 7.82 3.54 -8.96
C ALA A 113 8.88 2.49 -9.30
N LEU A 114 9.64 2.02 -8.31
CA LEU A 114 10.60 0.92 -8.48
C LEU A 114 9.89 -0.37 -8.92
N CYS A 115 8.77 -0.75 -8.28
CA CYS A 115 8.02 -1.93 -8.66
C CYS A 115 7.50 -1.86 -10.11
N VAL A 116 6.98 -0.71 -10.52
CA VAL A 116 6.52 -0.46 -11.90
C VAL A 116 7.69 -0.63 -12.87
N TRP A 117 8.82 0.04 -12.60
CA TRP A 117 10.01 -0.04 -13.45
C TRP A 117 10.54 -1.47 -13.58
N VAL A 118 10.59 -2.24 -12.48
CA VAL A 118 11.01 -3.64 -12.47
C VAL A 118 10.12 -4.49 -13.36
N VAL A 119 8.79 -4.35 -13.24
CA VAL A 119 7.82 -5.11 -14.05
C VAL A 119 7.93 -4.77 -15.54
N LEU A 120 8.11 -3.50 -15.88
CA LEU A 120 8.31 -3.07 -17.27
C LEU A 120 9.65 -3.55 -17.85
N SER A 121 10.68 -3.62 -17.02
CA SER A 121 12.03 -4.08 -17.42
C SER A 121 12.17 -5.60 -17.49
N LEU A 122 11.27 -6.34 -16.82
CA LEU A 122 11.32 -7.79 -16.71
C LEU A 122 11.43 -8.54 -18.07
N PRO A 123 10.62 -8.27 -19.11
CA PRO A 123 10.70 -9.04 -20.37
C PRO A 123 12.04 -8.86 -21.08
N VAL A 124 12.63 -7.66 -21.04
CA VAL A 124 13.94 -7.38 -21.65
C VAL A 124 15.05 -8.11 -20.90
N ARG A 125 15.05 -8.01 -19.56
CA ARG A 125 16.04 -8.66 -18.69
C ARG A 125 15.95 -10.19 -18.71
N PHE A 126 14.74 -10.72 -18.85
CA PHE A 126 14.50 -12.16 -18.99
C PHE A 126 15.11 -12.71 -20.28
N ARG A 127 14.94 -12.02 -21.42
CA ARG A 127 15.56 -12.39 -22.70
C ARG A 127 17.09 -12.35 -22.67
N GLN A 128 17.67 -11.46 -21.87
CA GLN A 128 19.11 -11.33 -21.68
C GLN A 128 19.70 -12.40 -20.74
N GLY A 129 18.87 -13.21 -20.07
CA GLY A 129 19.34 -14.22 -19.13
C GLY A 129 19.96 -13.63 -17.85
N ASP A 130 19.55 -12.43 -17.43
CA ASP A 130 20.06 -11.77 -16.22
C ASP A 130 19.54 -12.44 -14.95
N VAL A 131 20.19 -13.54 -14.56
CA VAL A 131 19.81 -14.35 -13.39
C VAL A 131 19.93 -13.58 -12.07
N ALA A 132 20.81 -12.58 -11.99
CA ALA A 132 21.00 -11.77 -10.79
C ALA A 132 19.79 -10.86 -10.57
N PHE A 133 19.32 -10.18 -11.63
CA PHE A 133 18.11 -9.37 -11.59
C PHE A 133 16.88 -10.23 -11.22
N LEU A 134 16.73 -11.41 -11.84
CA LEU A 134 15.60 -12.29 -11.58
C LEU A 134 15.59 -12.81 -10.14
N ARG A 135 16.76 -13.10 -9.56
CA ARG A 135 16.86 -13.46 -8.13
C ARG A 135 16.55 -12.28 -7.22
N ALA A 136 17.04 -11.09 -7.56
CA ALA A 136 16.87 -9.88 -6.74
C ALA A 136 15.40 -9.47 -6.60
N PHE A 137 14.66 -9.52 -7.69
CA PHE A 137 13.26 -9.08 -7.72
C PHE A 137 12.25 -10.24 -7.68
N ALA A 138 12.71 -11.45 -7.33
CA ALA A 138 11.85 -12.63 -7.21
C ALA A 138 10.65 -12.38 -6.28
N PHE A 139 10.82 -11.58 -5.22
CA PHE A 139 9.73 -11.25 -4.29
C PHE A 139 8.50 -10.66 -4.99
N LEU A 140 8.69 -9.95 -6.10
CA LEU A 140 7.63 -9.25 -6.81
C LEU A 140 6.82 -10.21 -7.69
N PHE A 141 7.47 -11.05 -8.49
CA PHE A 141 6.80 -11.87 -9.51
C PHE A 141 6.73 -13.36 -9.20
N HIS A 142 7.53 -13.91 -8.28
CA HIS A 142 7.62 -15.37 -8.05
C HIS A 142 6.31 -16.01 -7.57
N ARG A 143 5.45 -15.23 -6.91
CA ARG A 143 4.14 -15.66 -6.40
C ARG A 143 3.06 -15.75 -7.49
N TYR A 144 3.29 -15.09 -8.63
CA TYR A 144 2.33 -14.98 -9.73
C TYR A 144 2.69 -15.92 -10.88
N ARG A 145 1.70 -16.22 -11.72
CA ARG A 145 1.92 -16.98 -12.96
C ARG A 145 2.78 -16.16 -13.94
N PRO A 146 3.63 -16.79 -14.77
CA PRO A 146 4.48 -16.07 -15.73
C PRO A 146 3.73 -15.17 -16.73
N GLY A 147 2.44 -15.37 -16.96
CA GLY A 147 1.60 -14.48 -17.79
C GLY A 147 0.92 -13.32 -17.04
N ALA A 148 0.98 -13.32 -15.71
CA ALA A 148 0.28 -12.38 -14.83
C ALA A 148 1.21 -11.67 -13.83
N TYR A 149 2.52 -11.58 -14.13
CA TYR A 149 3.51 -10.96 -13.23
C TYR A 149 3.23 -9.47 -12.94
N TRP A 150 2.58 -8.77 -13.87
CA TRP A 150 2.21 -7.37 -13.73
C TRP A 150 1.16 -7.15 -12.63
N TYR A 151 0.43 -8.20 -12.24
CA TYR A 151 -0.54 -8.14 -11.15
C TYR A 151 0.11 -7.76 -9.81
N ALA A 152 1.41 -8.02 -9.64
CA ALA A 152 2.18 -7.55 -8.49
C ALA A 152 2.08 -6.04 -8.28
N VAL A 153 2.16 -5.27 -9.38
CA VAL A 153 2.07 -3.80 -9.35
C VAL A 153 0.64 -3.37 -9.06
N ALA A 154 -0.36 -4.06 -9.61
CA ALA A 154 -1.76 -3.78 -9.31
C ALA A 154 -2.06 -3.91 -7.80
N VAL A 155 -1.55 -4.97 -7.15
CA VAL A 155 -1.70 -5.17 -5.70
C VAL A 155 -1.00 -4.08 -4.90
N VAL A 156 0.25 -3.73 -5.26
CA VAL A 156 0.99 -2.66 -4.56
C VAL A 156 0.31 -1.31 -4.73
N LEU A 157 -0.16 -0.99 -5.94
CA LEU A 157 -0.87 0.25 -6.24
C LEU A 157 -2.19 0.34 -5.48
N ARG A 158 -3.00 -0.73 -5.49
CA ARG A 158 -4.23 -0.84 -4.70
C ARG A 158 -3.96 -0.57 -3.22
N ASN A 159 -2.94 -1.21 -2.66
CA ASN A 159 -2.56 -1.05 -1.26
C ASN A 159 -2.21 0.41 -0.93
N THR A 160 -1.47 1.10 -1.80
CA THR A 160 -1.17 2.53 -1.64
C THR A 160 -2.43 3.40 -1.78
N LEU A 161 -3.29 3.13 -2.77
CA LEU A 161 -4.54 3.87 -2.96
C LEU A 161 -5.48 3.75 -1.75
N VAL A 162 -5.59 2.56 -1.16
CA VAL A 162 -6.40 2.33 0.06
C VAL A 162 -5.92 3.21 1.21
N THR A 163 -4.61 3.41 1.38
CA THR A 163 -4.07 4.29 2.44
C THR A 163 -4.35 5.78 2.23
N LEU A 164 -4.70 6.20 1.01
CA LEU A 164 -5.08 7.59 0.72
C LEU A 164 -6.55 7.88 1.05
N VAL A 165 -7.40 6.86 1.12
CA VAL A 165 -8.84 7.02 1.33
C VAL A 165 -9.18 7.81 2.59
N PRO A 166 -8.57 7.58 3.78
CA PRO A 166 -8.93 8.29 5.01
C PRO A 166 -8.63 9.80 5.00
N ILE A 167 -7.94 10.32 3.97
CA ILE A 167 -7.67 11.75 3.80
C ILE A 167 -8.93 12.51 3.38
N ILE A 168 -9.87 11.84 2.70
CA ILE A 168 -11.12 12.46 2.25
C ILE A 168 -11.95 12.84 3.48
N ALA A 169 -12.36 14.09 3.63
CA ALA A 169 -13.07 14.52 4.84
C ALA A 169 -14.48 13.91 4.98
N ASP A 170 -15.15 13.66 3.86
CA ASP A 170 -16.53 13.16 3.82
C ASP A 170 -16.57 11.62 3.96
N GLU A 171 -17.29 11.12 4.96
CA GLU A 171 -17.41 9.69 5.27
C GLU A 171 -18.05 8.88 4.13
N ALA A 172 -19.05 9.45 3.45
CA ALA A 172 -19.73 8.77 2.34
C ALA A 172 -18.79 8.63 1.14
N LEU A 173 -18.07 9.70 0.82
CA LEU A 173 -17.06 9.69 -0.23
C LEU A 173 -15.88 8.77 0.12
N GLN A 174 -15.47 8.67 1.39
CA GLN A 174 -14.48 7.69 1.82
C GLN A 174 -14.92 6.26 1.48
N LEU A 175 -16.14 5.87 1.90
CA LEU A 175 -16.68 4.53 1.65
C LEU A 175 -16.83 4.24 0.16
N PHE A 176 -17.39 5.18 -0.61
CA PHE A 176 -17.52 5.05 -2.06
C PHE A 176 -16.17 4.91 -2.75
N THR A 177 -15.20 5.76 -2.40
CA THR A 177 -13.84 5.69 -2.96
C THR A 177 -13.18 4.36 -2.66
N LEU A 178 -13.37 3.81 -1.46
CA LEU A 178 -12.84 2.51 -1.09
C LEU A 178 -13.42 1.37 -1.95
N VAL A 179 -14.73 1.39 -2.23
CA VAL A 179 -15.38 0.43 -3.14
C VAL A 179 -14.78 0.55 -4.55
N VAL A 180 -14.64 1.77 -5.07
CA VAL A 180 -14.08 2.05 -6.41
C VAL A 180 -12.63 1.56 -6.52
N VAL A 181 -11.81 1.70 -5.47
CA VAL A 181 -10.41 1.24 -5.48
C VAL A 181 -10.31 -0.29 -5.39
N LEU A 182 -11.17 -0.93 -4.58
CA LEU A 182 -11.09 -2.38 -4.34
C LEU A 182 -11.71 -3.22 -5.47
N THR A 183 -12.76 -2.70 -6.10
CA THR A 183 -13.55 -3.43 -7.10
C THR A 183 -12.74 -3.91 -8.32
N PRO A 184 -11.92 -3.06 -8.98
CA PRO A 184 -11.14 -3.48 -10.15
C PRO A 184 -10.17 -4.62 -9.82
N CYS A 185 -9.54 -4.58 -8.64
CA CYS A 185 -8.61 -5.64 -8.23
C CYS A 185 -9.34 -6.95 -7.95
N ALA A 186 -10.51 -6.90 -7.30
CA ALA A 186 -11.33 -8.09 -7.07
C ALA A 186 -11.76 -8.74 -8.39
N PHE A 187 -12.21 -7.92 -9.35
CA PHE A 187 -12.58 -8.38 -10.69
C PHE A 187 -11.40 -9.03 -11.41
N LEU A 188 -10.24 -8.36 -11.43
CA LEU A 188 -9.02 -8.91 -12.03
C LEU A 188 -8.58 -10.23 -11.37
N SER A 189 -8.68 -10.36 -10.04
CA SER A 189 -8.36 -11.61 -9.33
C SER A 189 -9.27 -12.76 -9.76
N CYS A 190 -10.58 -12.53 -9.90
CA CYS A 190 -11.52 -13.54 -10.38
C CYS A 190 -11.32 -13.89 -11.86
N SER A 191 -11.11 -12.91 -12.73
CA SER A 191 -11.01 -13.19 -14.16
C SER A 191 -9.69 -13.87 -14.56
N LEU A 192 -8.58 -13.52 -13.90
CA LEU A 192 -7.24 -13.92 -14.35
C LEU A 192 -6.63 -15.05 -13.53
N PHE A 193 -7.12 -15.32 -12.31
CA PHE A 193 -6.49 -16.22 -11.35
C PHE A 193 -4.95 -16.04 -11.32
N PRO A 194 -4.46 -14.84 -11.00
CA PRO A 194 -3.07 -14.44 -11.23
C PRO A 194 -2.07 -15.22 -10.37
N TRP A 195 -2.51 -15.76 -9.23
CA TRP A 195 -1.66 -16.51 -8.32
C TRP A 195 -1.29 -17.88 -8.91
N ARG A 196 -0.05 -18.30 -8.65
CA ARG A 196 0.44 -19.60 -9.11
C ARG A 196 -0.32 -20.77 -8.50
N VAL A 197 -0.67 -20.65 -7.22
CA VAL A 197 -1.39 -21.68 -6.45
C VAL A 197 -2.90 -21.38 -6.48
N TYR A 198 -3.73 -22.40 -6.80
CA TYR A 198 -5.18 -22.22 -6.88
C TYR A 198 -5.80 -21.73 -5.56
N LEU A 199 -5.42 -22.34 -4.43
CA LEU A 199 -5.87 -21.94 -3.10
C LEU A 199 -5.56 -20.46 -2.80
N ALA A 200 -4.43 -19.93 -3.27
CA ALA A 200 -4.09 -18.51 -3.08
C ALA A 200 -5.04 -17.59 -3.85
N ASN A 201 -5.52 -17.99 -5.03
CA ASN A 201 -6.55 -17.23 -5.75
C ASN A 201 -7.88 -17.24 -4.98
N VAL A 202 -8.32 -18.41 -4.49
CA VAL A 202 -9.56 -18.53 -3.71
C VAL A 202 -9.50 -17.66 -2.46
N LEU A 203 -8.38 -17.70 -1.73
CA LEU A 203 -8.17 -16.87 -0.54
C LEU A 203 -8.15 -15.38 -0.86
N ASP A 204 -7.49 -14.96 -1.94
CA ASP A 204 -7.45 -13.55 -2.36
C ASP A 204 -8.85 -13.05 -2.76
N ILE A 205 -9.61 -13.84 -3.53
CA ILE A 205 -10.99 -13.53 -3.91
C ILE A 205 -11.88 -13.45 -2.67
N ALA A 206 -11.83 -14.44 -1.78
CA ALA A 206 -12.61 -14.47 -0.55
C ALA A 206 -12.28 -13.28 0.36
N THR A 207 -11.01 -12.90 0.46
CA THR A 207 -10.56 -11.75 1.26
C THR A 207 -11.06 -10.44 0.67
N ASN A 208 -11.00 -10.26 -0.65
CA ASN A 208 -11.53 -9.07 -1.31
C ASN A 208 -13.06 -8.97 -1.20
N ALA A 209 -13.78 -10.08 -1.36
CA ALA A 209 -15.22 -10.16 -1.14
C ALA A 209 -15.59 -9.83 0.32
N GLY A 210 -14.81 -10.34 1.28
CA GLY A 210 -14.97 -10.03 2.69
C GLY A 210 -14.80 -8.53 2.98
N PHE A 211 -13.75 -7.90 2.45
CA PHE A 211 -13.56 -6.45 2.60
C PHE A 211 -14.71 -5.65 1.99
N LEU A 212 -15.15 -6.00 0.78
CA LEU A 212 -16.31 -5.37 0.15
C LEU A 212 -17.59 -5.52 0.99
N LEU A 213 -17.83 -6.70 1.57
CA LEU A 213 -18.94 -6.94 2.48
C LEU A 213 -18.83 -6.09 3.76
N THR A 214 -17.64 -5.95 4.35
CA THR A 214 -17.47 -5.08 5.53
C THR A 214 -17.77 -3.62 5.22
N ILE A 215 -17.39 -3.13 4.04
CA ILE A 215 -17.67 -1.76 3.60
C ILE A 215 -19.17 -1.57 3.36
N PHE A 216 -19.82 -2.57 2.78
CA PHE A 216 -21.27 -2.60 2.61
C PHE A 216 -22.00 -2.46 3.95
N LEU A 217 -21.64 -3.27 4.94
CA LEU A 217 -22.23 -3.21 6.28
C LEU A 217 -21.95 -1.86 6.96
N ALA A 218 -20.75 -1.31 6.79
CA ALA A 218 -20.40 0.02 7.29
C ALA A 218 -21.27 1.11 6.66
N ALA A 219 -21.48 1.07 5.34
CA ALA A 219 -22.32 2.02 4.62
C ALA A 219 -23.79 1.96 5.07
N LEU A 220 -24.32 0.78 5.38
CA LEU A 220 -25.68 0.62 5.93
C LEU A 220 -25.81 1.21 7.35
N SER A 221 -24.73 1.18 8.13
CA SER A 221 -24.72 1.71 9.50
C SER A 221 -24.51 3.23 9.59
N ALA A 222 -24.06 3.85 8.49
CA ALA A 222 -23.70 5.26 8.47
C ALA A 222 -24.95 6.15 8.53
N GLN A 223 -25.14 6.84 9.66
CA GLN A 223 -26.38 7.58 9.97
C GLN A 223 -26.51 8.90 9.19
N ASN A 224 -25.39 9.45 8.70
CA ASN A 224 -25.33 10.77 8.08
C ASN A 224 -25.23 10.73 6.54
N VAL A 225 -25.41 9.57 5.93
CA VAL A 225 -25.21 9.41 4.49
C VAL A 225 -26.54 9.53 3.73
N ASP A 226 -26.51 10.27 2.62
CA ASP A 226 -27.64 10.36 1.71
C ASP A 226 -28.03 8.98 1.18
N ARG A 227 -29.31 8.62 1.35
CA ARG A 227 -29.88 7.31 1.01
C ARG A 227 -29.69 6.99 -0.48
N GLY A 228 -29.63 7.99 -1.36
CA GLY A 228 -29.36 7.80 -2.79
C GLY A 228 -27.93 7.32 -3.07
N VAL A 229 -26.95 7.88 -2.37
CA VAL A 229 -25.53 7.48 -2.49
C VAL A 229 -25.35 6.08 -1.91
N VAL A 230 -25.93 5.80 -0.74
CA VAL A 230 -25.94 4.45 -0.17
C VAL A 230 -26.53 3.47 -1.17
N GLY A 231 -27.73 3.74 -1.72
CA GLY A 231 -28.38 2.88 -2.71
C GLY A 231 -27.51 2.57 -3.93
N THR A 232 -26.78 3.56 -4.44
CA THR A 232 -25.85 3.40 -5.57
C THR A 232 -24.65 2.53 -5.19
N CYS A 233 -24.05 2.76 -4.02
CA CYS A 233 -22.99 1.91 -3.47
C CYS A 233 -23.45 0.46 -3.32
N LEU A 234 -24.65 0.23 -2.77
CA LEU A 234 -25.22 -1.10 -2.58
C LEU A 234 -25.42 -1.81 -3.93
N LEU A 235 -25.86 -1.10 -4.97
CA LEU A 235 -26.07 -1.66 -6.30
C LEU A 235 -24.74 -2.02 -7.00
N VAL A 236 -23.71 -1.17 -6.87
CA VAL A 236 -22.36 -1.47 -7.36
C VAL A 236 -21.77 -2.67 -6.62
N LEU A 237 -21.88 -2.71 -5.29
CA LEU A 237 -21.41 -3.84 -4.49
C LEU A 237 -22.12 -5.15 -4.83
N PHE A 238 -23.45 -5.11 -5.00
CA PHE A 238 -24.24 -6.27 -5.39
C PHE A 238 -23.85 -6.77 -6.77
N THR A 239 -23.74 -5.89 -7.77
CA THR A 239 -23.34 -6.29 -9.13
C THR A 239 -21.93 -6.89 -9.13
N VAL A 240 -20.99 -6.33 -8.37
CA VAL A 240 -19.63 -6.87 -8.22
C VAL A 240 -19.67 -8.25 -7.56
N ILE A 241 -20.35 -8.42 -6.42
CA ILE A 241 -20.44 -9.72 -5.75
C ILE A 241 -21.08 -10.77 -6.68
N THR A 242 -22.14 -10.42 -7.40
CA THR A 242 -22.75 -11.35 -8.37
C THR A 242 -21.82 -11.69 -9.53
N ALA A 243 -21.05 -10.72 -10.05
CA ALA A 243 -20.06 -10.96 -11.09
C ALA A 243 -18.91 -11.86 -10.58
N LEU A 244 -18.48 -11.70 -9.32
CA LEU A 244 -17.45 -12.54 -8.69
C LEU A 244 -17.95 -13.97 -8.43
N LEU A 245 -19.25 -14.18 -8.19
CA LEU A 245 -19.86 -15.50 -7.97
C LEU A 245 -20.15 -16.27 -9.26
N VAL A 246 -20.32 -15.56 -10.39
CA VAL A 246 -20.64 -16.15 -11.71
C VAL A 246 -19.39 -16.49 -12.53
N ALA A 247 -18.26 -15.81 -12.26
CA ALA A 247 -16.96 -16.03 -12.92
C ALA A 247 -16.17 -17.18 -12.28
#